data_AF-A0A426PWX0-F1
#
_entry.id   AF-A0A426PWX0-F1
#
_cell.length_a   1.000
_cell.length_b   1.000
_cell.length_c   1.000
_cell.angle_alpha   90.00
_cell.angle_beta   90.00
_cell.angle_gamma   90.00
#
_symmetry.space_group_name_H-M   'P 1'
#
loop_
_entity.id
_entity.type
_entity.pdbx_description
1 polymer ?
#
loop_
_entity_poly.entity_id
_entity_poly.type
_entity_poly.pdbx_seq_one_letter_code
_entity_poly.pdbx_strand_id
1 'polypeptide(L)'
;MAVVVTAALTLSACHGGPAGDDATPTPTPPGSSTLPPAPTPHGGTAVLGAVRADGTCDPAVIDLDRSQRTAVVRYISRAASTVTLRFLSTDGTAVDSGDLTVGSPGAGTMFSSEVPLTELASVAVAARATDGGAVTCTIPVR
;
A
#
# COMPACT_ATOMS: atom_id res chain seq x y z
N MET A 1 39.86 -5.11 34.31
CA MET A 1 39.69 -3.93 35.18
C MET A 1 38.28 -3.97 35.71
N ALA A 2 38.10 -4.27 37.00
CA ALA A 2 36.82 -4.34 37.68
C ALA A 2 36.85 -3.31 38.80
N VAL A 3 35.87 -2.40 38.81
CA VAL A 3 35.67 -1.43 39.89
C VAL A 3 34.17 -1.28 40.06
N VAL A 4 33.64 -1.70 41.22
CA VAL A 4 32.64 -0.99 42.07
C VAL A 4 32.72 -1.70 43.44
N VAL A 5 33.53 -1.24 44.38
CA VAL A 5 33.24 -0.30 45.49
C VAL A 5 32.00 -0.68 46.32
N THR A 6 32.26 -1.22 47.50
CA THR A 6 31.30 -1.53 48.57
C THR A 6 31.47 -0.50 49.70
N ALA A 7 30.39 0.17 50.12
CA ALA A 7 30.21 0.81 51.44
C ALA A 7 28.72 1.23 51.53
N ALA A 8 27.83 0.80 52.43
CA ALA A 8 27.82 0.52 53.87
C ALA A 8 27.18 1.65 54.72
N LEU A 9 25.97 1.35 55.20
CA LEU A 9 25.27 1.78 56.44
C LEU A 9 25.00 3.29 56.68
N THR A 10 23.82 3.72 57.16
CA THR A 10 23.41 3.59 58.59
C THR A 10 22.00 4.18 58.89
N LEU A 11 21.25 3.43 59.73
CA LEU A 11 20.42 3.81 60.90
C LEU A 11 19.09 4.62 60.85
N SER A 12 18.05 3.92 61.35
CA SER A 12 17.20 4.26 62.53
C SER A 12 16.01 5.22 62.41
N ALA A 13 14.78 4.72 62.61
CA ALA A 13 14.05 4.85 63.89
C ALA A 13 12.61 4.29 63.77
N CYS A 14 12.18 3.67 64.87
CA CYS A 14 10.91 2.99 65.14
C CYS A 14 9.71 3.94 65.40
N HIS A 15 8.55 3.32 65.73
CA HIS A 15 7.21 3.82 66.14
C HIS A 15 6.18 3.77 64.99
N GLY A 16 5.12 2.97 64.98
CA GLY A 16 4.50 2.04 65.93
C GLY A 16 3.01 1.94 65.57
N GLY A 17 2.42 0.73 65.61
CA GLY A 17 0.97 0.53 65.52
C GLY A 17 0.52 -0.57 64.53
N PRO A 18 -0.15 -1.65 64.99
CA PRO A 18 -0.63 -2.73 64.13
C PRO A 18 -2.14 -2.62 63.82
N ALA A 19 -2.57 -3.49 62.91
CA ALA A 19 -3.95 -3.87 62.59
C ALA A 19 -4.73 -2.92 61.66
N GLY A 20 -4.47 -3.11 60.37
CA GLY A 20 -5.42 -2.88 59.30
C GLY A 20 -5.06 -3.82 58.17
N ASP A 21 -5.80 -4.94 58.04
CA ASP A 21 -5.81 -5.79 56.85
C ASP A 21 -6.32 -4.96 55.67
N ASP A 22 -5.43 -4.17 55.07
CA ASP A 22 -5.71 -3.39 53.87
C ASP A 22 -5.19 -4.17 52.67
N ALA A 23 -6.15 -4.65 51.88
CA ALA A 23 -5.97 -5.49 50.72
C ALA A 23 -4.87 -4.96 49.80
N THR A 24 -3.92 -5.83 49.49
CA THR A 24 -2.85 -5.58 48.52
C THR A 24 -3.49 -5.21 47.18
N PRO A 25 -3.31 -3.99 46.63
CA PRO A 25 -3.55 -3.80 45.22
C PRO A 25 -2.41 -4.52 44.49
N THR A 26 -2.72 -5.66 43.88
CA THR A 26 -1.86 -6.27 42.87
C THR A 26 -1.50 -5.17 41.86
N PRO A 27 -0.20 -4.90 41.58
CA PRO A 27 0.15 -4.02 40.49
C PRO A 27 -0.32 -4.68 39.20
N THR A 28 -1.46 -4.20 38.68
CA THR A 28 -1.91 -4.51 37.33
C THR A 28 -0.81 -3.96 36.41
N PRO A 29 -0.16 -4.79 35.56
CA PRO A 29 0.75 -4.24 34.56
C PRO A 29 -0.04 -3.24 33.72
N PRO A 30 0.51 -2.04 33.42
CA PRO A 30 -0.18 -1.07 32.60
C PRO A 30 -0.55 -1.75 31.29
N GLY A 31 -1.84 -1.67 30.96
CA GLY A 31 -2.44 -2.31 29.81
C GLY A 31 -1.52 -2.18 28.61
N SER A 32 -1.14 -3.32 28.06
CA SER A 32 -0.67 -3.37 26.68
C SER A 32 -1.86 -2.90 25.85
N SER A 33 -1.99 -1.58 25.69
CA SER A 33 -2.77 -0.96 24.64
C SER A 33 -2.17 -1.49 23.37
N THR A 34 -2.74 -2.62 22.93
CA THR A 34 -2.51 -3.18 21.63
C THR A 34 -3.06 -2.12 20.70
N LEU A 35 -2.18 -1.22 20.25
CA LEU A 35 -2.42 -0.43 19.05
C LEU A 35 -3.01 -1.43 18.04
N PRO A 36 -4.18 -1.14 17.42
CA PRO A 36 -4.65 -1.99 16.35
C PRO A 36 -3.48 -2.14 15.38
N PRO A 37 -3.16 -3.36 14.91
CA PRO A 37 -2.09 -3.54 13.94
C PRO A 37 -2.38 -2.55 12.82
N ALA A 38 -1.38 -1.72 12.50
CA ALA A 38 -1.46 -0.85 11.33
C ALA A 38 -2.00 -1.72 10.18
N PRO A 39 -3.03 -1.28 9.43
CA PRO A 39 -3.56 -2.09 8.35
C PRO A 39 -2.37 -2.43 7.46
N THR A 40 -1.96 -3.70 7.50
CA THR A 40 -0.98 -4.22 6.56
C THR A 40 -1.56 -3.89 5.20
N PRO A 41 -0.86 -3.10 4.35
CA PRO A 41 -1.35 -2.84 3.01
C PRO A 41 -1.59 -4.20 2.40
N HIS A 42 -2.86 -4.54 2.21
CA HIS A 42 -3.22 -5.80 1.58
C HIS A 42 -2.49 -5.79 0.24
N GLY A 43 -1.73 -6.85 -0.07
CA GLY A 43 -0.74 -6.89 -1.16
C GLY A 43 -1.20 -6.38 -2.54
N GLY A 44 -2.50 -6.14 -2.74
CA GLY A 44 -3.04 -5.42 -3.90
C GLY A 44 -2.52 -3.98 -4.09
N THR A 45 -2.09 -3.26 -3.04
CA THR A 45 -1.53 -1.90 -3.21
C THR A 45 -0.10 -1.89 -3.74
N ALA A 46 0.59 -3.03 -3.82
CA ALA A 46 1.99 -3.09 -4.23
C ALA A 46 2.19 -2.96 -5.75
N VAL A 47 1.16 -3.27 -6.55
CA VAL A 47 1.29 -3.35 -8.01
C VAL A 47 1.07 -2.00 -8.68
N LEU A 48 -0.14 -1.44 -8.51
CA LEU A 48 -0.50 -0.13 -9.07
C LEU A 48 -0.34 1.01 -8.06
N GLY A 49 0.09 0.71 -6.83
CA GLY A 49 -0.01 1.65 -5.73
C GLY A 49 -1.41 1.70 -5.13
N ALA A 50 -1.74 2.81 -4.46
CA ALA A 50 -3.09 3.09 -4.03
C ALA A 50 -3.93 3.52 -5.24
N VAL A 51 -4.92 2.71 -5.63
CA VAL A 51 -5.99 3.18 -6.50
C VAL A 51 -6.72 4.30 -5.78
N ARG A 52 -7.03 5.39 -6.48
CA ARG A 52 -7.76 6.49 -5.87
C ARG A 52 -9.13 6.02 -5.40
N ALA A 53 -9.69 6.70 -4.39
CA ALA A 53 -10.99 6.32 -3.83
C ALA A 53 -12.13 6.35 -4.87
N ASP A 54 -11.99 7.12 -5.95
CA ASP A 54 -12.92 7.18 -7.08
C ASP A 54 -12.74 6.04 -8.11
N GLY A 55 -11.76 5.15 -7.91
CA GLY A 55 -11.47 4.02 -8.80
C GLY A 55 -10.52 4.33 -9.96
N THR A 56 -10.01 5.57 -10.06
CA THR A 56 -8.99 5.91 -11.05
C THR A 56 -7.59 5.43 -10.65
N CYS A 57 -6.81 5.08 -11.67
CA CYS A 57 -5.41 4.73 -11.49
C CYS A 57 -4.58 5.93 -11.05
N ASP A 58 -3.50 5.68 -10.30
CA ASP A 58 -2.50 6.70 -9.98
C ASP A 58 -1.69 7.05 -11.24
N PRO A 59 -1.76 8.30 -11.77
CA PRO A 59 -1.02 8.70 -12.97
C PRO A 59 0.50 8.70 -12.79
N ALA A 60 1.01 8.67 -11.54
CA ALA A 60 2.44 8.49 -11.30
C ALA A 60 2.91 7.06 -11.62
N VAL A 61 2.00 6.08 -11.59
CA VAL A 61 2.26 4.66 -11.82
C VAL A 61 1.80 4.25 -13.21
N ILE A 62 0.59 4.60 -13.59
CA ILE A 62 0.07 4.31 -14.92
C ILE A 62 -0.74 5.48 -15.45
N ASP A 63 -0.36 5.98 -16.61
CA ASP A 63 -1.03 7.10 -17.25
C ASP A 63 -1.15 6.89 -18.77
N LEU A 64 -2.16 7.52 -19.34
CA LEU A 64 -2.39 7.55 -20.77
C LEU A 64 -1.81 8.86 -21.33
N ASP A 65 -0.86 8.76 -22.25
CA ASP A 65 -0.34 9.90 -22.98
C ASP A 65 -1.40 10.43 -23.95
N ARG A 66 -2.01 11.54 -23.55
CA ARG A 66 -3.06 12.25 -24.31
C ARG A 66 -2.50 13.22 -25.36
N SER A 67 -1.19 13.35 -25.44
CA SER A 67 -0.53 14.19 -26.45
C SER A 67 -0.43 13.46 -27.80
N GLN A 68 -0.50 12.13 -27.77
CA GLN A 68 -0.54 11.28 -28.95
C GLN A 68 -1.94 11.24 -29.58
N ARG A 69 -2.03 10.95 -30.87
CA ARG A 69 -3.34 10.72 -31.53
C ARG A 69 -3.94 9.36 -31.17
N THR A 70 -3.09 8.37 -30.94
CA THR A 70 -3.46 7.00 -30.58
C THR A 70 -3.20 6.74 -29.10
N ALA A 71 -3.81 5.69 -28.56
CA ALA A 71 -3.72 5.39 -27.15
C ALA A 71 -2.33 4.82 -26.78
N VAL A 72 -1.54 5.63 -26.07
CA VAL A 72 -0.23 5.23 -25.55
C VAL A 72 -0.27 5.24 -24.04
N VAL A 73 -0.16 4.07 -23.42
CA VAL A 73 -0.18 3.91 -21.96
C VAL A 73 1.24 3.70 -21.46
N ARG A 74 1.66 4.54 -20.52
CA ARG A 74 2.93 4.38 -19.80
C ARG A 74 2.65 3.75 -18.45
N TYR A 75 3.34 2.66 -18.15
CA TYR A 75 3.29 1.98 -16.87
C TYR A 75 4.68 1.94 -16.23
N ILE A 76 4.78 2.36 -14.97
CA ILE A 76 5.97 2.27 -14.13
C ILE A 76 5.66 1.27 -13.04
N SER A 77 6.21 0.07 -13.18
CA SER A 77 5.97 -1.00 -12.21
C SER A 77 6.47 -0.63 -10.81
N ARG A 78 5.69 -0.95 -9.78
CA ARG A 78 6.15 -0.91 -8.38
C ARG A 78 6.56 -2.27 -7.83
N ALA A 79 6.13 -3.34 -8.50
CA ALA A 79 6.46 -4.73 -8.21
C ALA A 79 6.44 -5.55 -9.51
N ALA A 80 7.02 -6.75 -9.50
CA ALA A 80 6.89 -7.68 -10.60
C ALA A 80 5.40 -8.03 -10.81
N SER A 81 4.88 -7.78 -12.00
CA SER A 81 3.44 -7.80 -12.25
C SER A 81 3.09 -7.90 -13.73
N THR A 82 1.90 -8.45 -13.99
CA THR A 82 1.26 -8.45 -15.30
C THR A 82 0.10 -7.45 -15.27
N VAL A 83 0.10 -6.50 -16.20
CA VAL A 83 -0.93 -5.48 -16.38
C VAL A 83 -1.67 -5.76 -17.66
N THR A 84 -2.98 -5.96 -17.58
CA THR A 84 -3.88 -6.06 -18.71
C THR A 84 -4.59 -4.72 -18.91
N LEU A 85 -4.48 -4.18 -20.11
CA LEU A 85 -5.17 -2.98 -20.57
C LEU A 85 -6.33 -3.39 -21.47
N ARG A 86 -7.48 -2.76 -21.27
CA ARG A 86 -8.63 -2.85 -22.17
C ARG A 86 -9.07 -1.44 -22.54
N PHE A 87 -9.00 -1.15 -23.83
CA PHE A 87 -9.39 0.14 -24.38
C PHE A 87 -10.89 0.10 -24.68
N LEU A 88 -11.66 0.88 -23.92
CA LEU A 88 -13.12 0.93 -24.03
C LEU A 88 -13.53 2.14 -24.85
N SER A 89 -14.32 1.88 -25.89
CA SER A 89 -14.94 2.92 -26.71
C SER A 89 -16.02 3.68 -25.92
N THR A 90 -16.50 4.79 -26.49
CA THR A 90 -17.62 5.59 -25.96
C THR A 90 -18.90 4.79 -25.75
N ASP A 91 -19.09 3.73 -26.53
CA ASP A 91 -20.22 2.82 -26.39
C ASP A 91 -20.01 1.72 -25.33
N GLY A 92 -18.86 1.73 -24.63
CA GLY A 92 -18.49 0.75 -23.61
C GLY A 92 -17.92 -0.57 -24.16
N THR A 93 -17.77 -0.70 -25.48
CA THR A 93 -17.19 -1.88 -26.13
C THR A 93 -15.66 -1.84 -26.04
N ALA A 94 -15.05 -2.97 -25.69
CA ALA A 94 -13.59 -3.11 -25.79
C ALA A 94 -13.18 -3.19 -27.25
N VAL A 95 -12.50 -2.15 -27.74
CA VAL A 95 -12.02 -2.08 -29.14
C VAL A 95 -10.62 -2.62 -29.30
N ASP A 96 -9.84 -2.63 -28.21
CA ASP A 96 -8.51 -3.22 -28.19
C ASP A 96 -8.14 -3.68 -26.77
N SER A 97 -7.16 -4.57 -26.67
CA SER A 97 -6.62 -5.03 -25.40
C SER A 97 -5.17 -5.46 -25.53
N GLY A 98 -4.39 -5.21 -24.49
CA GLY A 98 -3.00 -5.60 -24.44
C GLY A 98 -2.57 -6.04 -23.06
N ASP A 99 -1.51 -6.83 -22.98
CA ASP A 99 -0.85 -7.16 -21.74
C ASP A 99 0.58 -6.60 -21.70
N LEU A 100 0.99 -6.19 -20.51
CA LEU A 100 2.33 -5.74 -20.21
C LEU A 100 2.83 -6.55 -19.02
N THR A 101 3.92 -7.28 -19.21
CA THR A 101 4.56 -7.98 -18.10
C THR A 101 5.85 -7.26 -17.74
N VAL A 102 5.98 -6.89 -16.47
CA VAL A 102 7.18 -6.23 -15.95
C VAL A 102 7.75 -7.10 -14.85
N GLY A 103 9.00 -7.54 -15.03
CA GLY A 103 9.65 -8.50 -14.13
C GLY A 103 10.38 -7.86 -12.94
N SER A 104 10.54 -6.54 -12.91
CA SER A 104 11.33 -5.85 -11.89
C SER A 104 10.67 -4.54 -11.45
N PRO A 105 10.63 -4.25 -10.13
CA PRO A 105 10.09 -3.00 -9.61
C PRO A 105 10.90 -1.80 -10.08
N GLY A 106 10.21 -0.68 -10.38
CA GLY A 106 10.81 0.55 -10.87
C GLY A 106 11.05 0.58 -12.38
N ALA A 107 10.86 -0.55 -13.08
CA ALA A 107 10.96 -0.57 -14.54
C ALA A 107 9.72 0.07 -15.17
N GLY A 108 9.97 0.99 -16.09
CA GLY A 108 8.94 1.59 -16.94
C GLY A 108 8.79 0.83 -18.25
N THR A 109 7.55 0.68 -18.71
CA THR A 109 7.20 0.15 -20.02
C THR A 109 6.11 1.00 -20.65
N MET A 110 6.00 0.93 -21.97
CA MET A 110 4.97 1.63 -22.73
C MET A 110 4.24 0.63 -23.59
N PHE A 111 2.92 0.79 -23.65
CA PHE A 111 2.07 0.07 -24.58
C PHE A 111 1.44 1.08 -25.53
N SER A 112 1.60 0.85 -26.83
CA SER A 112 0.99 1.65 -27.88
C SER A 112 -0.08 0.83 -28.58
N SER A 113 -1.31 1.32 -28.54
CA SER A 113 -2.41 0.83 -29.36
C SER A 113 -2.52 1.68 -30.63
N GLU A 114 -3.01 1.08 -31.72
CA GLU A 114 -3.37 1.81 -32.95
C GLU A 114 -4.74 2.51 -32.84
N VAL A 115 -5.45 2.30 -31.73
CA VAL A 115 -6.77 2.90 -31.52
C VAL A 115 -6.66 4.41 -31.26
N PRO A 116 -7.41 5.25 -31.98
CA PRO A 116 -7.41 6.70 -31.78
C PRO A 116 -8.10 7.08 -30.46
N LEU A 117 -7.53 8.08 -29.76
CA LEU A 117 -8.10 8.59 -28.49
C LEU A 117 -9.51 9.17 -28.68
N THR A 118 -9.87 9.62 -29.88
CA THR A 118 -11.19 10.17 -30.19
C THR A 118 -12.31 9.13 -30.10
N GLU A 119 -11.99 7.85 -30.27
CA GLU A 119 -12.95 6.74 -30.24
C GLU A 119 -13.03 6.08 -28.86
N LEU A 120 -12.16 6.48 -27.93
CA LEU A 120 -12.05 5.91 -26.58
C LEU A 120 -12.72 6.80 -25.54
N ALA A 121 -13.43 6.16 -24.60
CA ALA A 121 -13.92 6.81 -23.39
C ALA A 121 -12.98 6.59 -22.21
N SER A 122 -12.48 5.37 -22.04
CA SER A 122 -11.65 5.00 -20.89
C SER A 122 -10.78 3.78 -21.19
N VAL A 123 -9.73 3.61 -20.40
CA VAL A 123 -8.88 2.42 -20.41
C VAL A 123 -9.05 1.71 -19.08
N ALA A 124 -9.61 0.51 -19.11
CA ALA A 124 -9.67 -0.35 -17.94
C ALA A 124 -8.33 -1.06 -17.75
N VAL A 125 -7.78 -0.95 -16.55
CA VAL A 125 -6.48 -1.51 -16.17
C VAL A 125 -6.72 -2.56 -15.11
N ALA A 126 -6.24 -3.78 -15.37
CA ALA A 126 -6.22 -4.86 -14.40
C ALA A 126 -4.77 -5.28 -14.20
N ALA A 127 -4.20 -5.00 -13.03
CA ALA A 127 -2.85 -5.43 -12.72
C ALA A 127 -2.86 -6.54 -11.68
N ARG A 128 -1.98 -7.51 -11.90
CA ARG A 128 -1.81 -8.68 -11.04
C ARG A 128 -0.35 -8.83 -10.65
N ALA A 129 -0.10 -8.78 -9.36
CA ALA A 129 1.18 -9.05 -8.73
C ALA A 129 1.52 -10.53 -8.91
N THR A 130 2.81 -10.83 -9.05
CA THR A 130 3.28 -12.21 -8.96
C THR A 130 3.01 -12.84 -7.59
N ASP A 131 2.95 -12.05 -6.53
CA ASP A 131 2.60 -12.46 -5.15
C ASP A 131 1.09 -12.66 -4.92
N GLY A 132 0.26 -12.49 -5.95
CA GLY A 132 -1.17 -12.80 -5.91
C GLY A 132 -2.09 -11.61 -5.65
N GLY A 133 -1.55 -10.42 -5.35
CA GLY A 133 -2.33 -9.18 -5.31
C GLY A 133 -2.95 -8.86 -6.68
N ALA A 134 -4.23 -8.54 -6.74
CA ALA A 134 -4.88 -8.06 -7.95
C ALA A 134 -5.56 -6.73 -7.68
N VAL A 135 -5.45 -5.81 -8.64
CA VAL A 135 -5.99 -4.47 -8.51
C VAL A 135 -6.51 -4.02 -9.88
N THR A 136 -7.72 -3.47 -9.88
CA THR A 136 -8.35 -2.92 -11.08
C THR A 136 -8.60 -1.44 -10.88
N CYS A 137 -8.28 -0.65 -11.87
CA CYS A 137 -8.56 0.78 -11.90
C CYS A 137 -8.85 1.22 -13.33
N THR A 138 -9.35 2.43 -13.48
CA THR A 138 -9.70 2.99 -14.78
C THR A 138 -8.89 4.26 -15.06
N ILE A 139 -8.46 4.46 -16.30
CA ILE A 139 -7.86 5.70 -16.77
C ILE A 139 -8.89 6.38 -17.69
N PRO A 140 -9.50 7.49 -17.29
CA PRO A 140 -10.40 8.24 -18.16
C PRO A 140 -9.59 8.91 -19.28
N VAL A 141 -10.12 8.87 -20.50
CA VAL A 141 -9.49 9.55 -21.64
C VAL A 141 -9.75 11.07 -21.56
N ARG A 142 -10.92 11.47 -21.05
CA ARG A 142 -11.38 12.86 -20.92
C ARG A 142 -11.53 13.31 -19.48
#